data_AF-A0A171AEZ8-F1
#
_entry.id   AF-A0A171AEZ8-F1
#
_cell.length_a   1.000
_cell.length_b   1.000
_cell.length_c   1.000
_cell.angle_alpha   90.00
_cell.angle_beta   90.00
_cell.angle_gamma   90.00
#
_symmetry.space_group_name_H-M   'P 1'
#
loop_
_entity.id
_entity.type
_entity.pdbx_description
1 polymer ?
#
loop_
_entity_poly.entity_id
_entity_poly.type
_entity_poly.pdbx_seq_one_letter_code
_entity_poly.pdbx_strand_id
1 'polypeptide(L)'
;MYLYQLFETITNMATIYYSQSPKTYANVESEILICFSHGRINKRAKINIFQSSKYWNITEQRINIPKVRLLNNETKVLIDDVNANNER
;
A
#
# COMPACT_ATOMS: atom_id res chain seq x y z
N MET A 1 27.43 27.60 -4.68
CA MET A 1 27.58 26.37 -3.86
C MET A 1 26.55 26.46 -2.74
N TYR A 2 25.34 25.97 -2.98
CA TYR A 2 24.25 26.08 -2.00
C TYR A 2 24.26 24.87 -1.08
N LEU A 3 24.72 25.10 0.16
CA LEU A 3 24.58 24.18 1.28
C LEU A 3 23.12 24.21 1.75
N TYR A 4 22.28 23.34 1.18
CA TYR A 4 21.00 23.02 1.81
C TYR A 4 21.24 21.94 2.87
N GLN A 5 21.70 22.38 4.04
CA GLN A 5 21.57 21.59 5.24
C GLN A 5 20.07 21.58 5.59
N LEU A 6 19.37 20.57 5.08
CA LEU A 6 18.00 20.28 5.48
C LEU A 6 18.06 20.00 6.98
N PHE A 7 17.55 20.94 7.78
CA PHE A 7 17.24 20.69 9.17
C PHE A 7 16.35 19.45 9.22
N GLU A 8 16.88 18.36 9.78
CA GLU A 8 16.07 17.22 10.18
C GLU A 8 15.00 17.76 11.13
N THR A 9 13.79 17.93 10.61
CA THR A 9 12.63 18.11 11.45
C THR A 9 12.50 16.82 12.23
N ILE A 10 12.98 16.83 13.48
CA ILE A 10 12.67 15.81 14.48
C ILE A 10 11.16 15.94 14.72
N THR A 11 10.40 15.34 13.82
CA THR A 11 8.97 15.17 13.98
C THR A 11 8.81 14.19 15.14
N ASN A 12 8.37 14.69 16.29
CA ASN A 12 7.96 13.86 17.42
C ASN A 12 6.83 12.88 17.06
N MET A 13 6.25 13.03 15.87
CA MET A 13 5.16 12.24 15.34
C MET A 13 5.71 11.02 14.60
N ALA A 14 5.29 9.83 15.02
CA ALA A 14 5.57 8.62 14.29
C ALA A 14 4.85 8.68 12.93
N THR A 15 5.60 8.46 11.85
CA THR A 15 5.06 8.49 10.49
C THR A 15 5.07 7.08 9.91
N ILE A 16 3.95 6.71 9.29
CA ILE A 16 3.80 5.44 8.57
C ILE A 16 3.75 5.77 7.08
N TYR A 17 4.67 5.17 6.32
CA TYR A 17 4.67 5.23 4.87
C TYR A 17 4.26 3.88 4.29
N TYR A 18 3.52 3.92 3.19
CA TYR A 18 3.22 2.75 2.39
C TYR A 18 3.99 2.82 1.07
N SER A 19 4.45 1.68 0.58
CA SER A 19 5.01 1.58 -0.77
C SER A 19 4.69 0.25 -1.40
N GLN A 20 4.66 0.19 -2.72
CA GLN A 20 4.50 -1.06 -3.45
C GLN A 20 5.84 -1.77 -3.56
N SER A 21 5.85 -3.07 -3.25
CA SER A 21 7.02 -3.93 -3.48
C SER A 21 7.31 -4.02 -4.98
N PRO A 22 8.59 -3.93 -5.39
CA PRO A 22 8.97 -4.14 -6.79
C PRO A 22 8.81 -5.59 -7.25
N LYS A 23 8.59 -6.52 -6.32
CA LYS A 23 8.34 -7.93 -6.64
C LYS A 23 6.86 -8.12 -6.99
N THR A 24 6.62 -8.74 -8.15
CA THR A 24 5.32 -9.23 -8.56
C THR A 24 5.17 -10.70 -8.19
N TYR A 25 3.97 -11.06 -7.75
CA TYR A 25 3.58 -12.41 -7.37
C TYR A 25 2.59 -12.97 -8.41
N ALA A 26 2.27 -14.26 -8.31
CA ALA A 26 1.31 -14.91 -9.19
C ALA A 26 0.02 -14.08 -9.24
N ASN A 27 -0.46 -13.75 -10.45
CA ASN A 27 -1.58 -12.84 -10.76
C ASN A 27 -1.29 -11.33 -10.87
N VAL A 28 -0.03 -10.93 -11.09
CA VAL A 28 0.33 -9.49 -11.33
C VAL A 28 0.01 -8.61 -10.12
N GLU A 29 0.05 -9.21 -8.94
CA GLU A 29 -0.12 -8.53 -7.67
C GLU A 29 1.25 -8.19 -7.08
N SER A 30 1.31 -7.06 -6.40
CA SER A 30 2.49 -6.66 -5.64
C SER A 30 2.13 -6.58 -4.17
N GLU A 31 3.07 -7.00 -3.35
CA GLU A 31 2.96 -6.87 -1.90
C GLU A 31 3.11 -5.40 -1.49
N ILE A 32 2.29 -4.94 -0.54
CA ILE A 32 2.46 -3.63 0.08
C ILE A 32 3.53 -3.72 1.17
N LEU A 33 4.37 -2.71 1.26
CA LEU A 33 5.39 -2.55 2.29
C LEU A 33 4.97 -1.40 3.21
N ILE A 34 5.15 -1.59 4.51
CA ILE A 34 4.95 -0.54 5.52
C ILE A 34 6.31 -0.10 6.06
N CYS A 35 6.51 1.21 6.20
CA CYS A 35 7.70 1.78 6.81
C CYS A 35 7.28 2.66 7.99
N PHE A 36 7.71 2.28 9.18
CA PHE A 36 7.53 3.05 10.40
C PHE A 36 8.79 3.90 10.64
N SER A 37 8.59 5.22 10.76
CA SER A 37 9.66 6.19 11.01
C SER A 37 9.33 7.04 12.23
N HIS A 38 10.18 7.00 13.25
CA HIS A 38 10.09 7.85 14.46
C HIS A 38 11.48 8.14 15.00
N GLY A 39 11.92 9.41 14.92
CA GLY A 39 13.28 9.80 15.29
C GLY A 39 14.33 8.96 14.55
N ARG A 40 15.15 8.20 15.29
CA ARG A 40 16.18 7.31 14.73
C ARG A 40 15.67 5.92 14.33
N ILE A 41 14.43 5.59 14.67
CA ILE A 41 13.81 4.30 14.35
C ILE A 41 13.23 4.41 12.95
N ASN A 42 13.81 3.67 12.02
CA ASN A 42 13.30 3.50 10.66
C ASN A 42 13.25 2.00 10.35
N LYS A 43 12.05 1.43 10.37
CA LYS A 43 11.82 -0.01 10.20
C LYS A 43 10.81 -0.26 9.10
N ARG A 44 11.18 -1.13 8.16
CA ARG A 44 10.30 -1.61 7.10
C ARG A 44 9.84 -3.02 7.39
N ALA A 45 8.55 -3.28 7.17
CA ALA A 45 7.96 -4.59 7.27
C ALA A 45 7.14 -4.93 6.02
N LYS A 46 7.07 -6.23 5.75
CA LYS A 46 6.16 -6.85 4.80
C LYS A 46 4.84 -7.12 5.54
N ILE A 47 3.72 -6.71 4.96
CA ILE A 47 2.41 -6.85 5.62
C ILE A 47 1.59 -8.00 5.06
N ASN A 48 2.13 -8.75 4.09
CA ASN A 48 1.44 -9.87 3.43
C ASN A 48 0.08 -9.49 2.81
N ILE A 49 -0.09 -8.21 2.46
CA ILE A 49 -1.24 -7.70 1.72
C ILE A 49 -0.78 -7.55 0.27
N PHE A 50 -1.46 -8.24 -0.63
CA PHE A 50 -1.19 -8.20 -2.06
C PHE A 50 -2.28 -7.39 -2.76
N GLN A 51 -1.86 -6.56 -3.70
CA GLN A 51 -2.77 -5.70 -4.43
C GLN A 51 -2.37 -5.69 -5.91
N SER A 52 -3.37 -5.82 -6.79
CA SER A 52 -3.16 -5.60 -8.22
C SER A 52 -2.69 -4.16 -8.47
N SER A 53 -1.64 -4.03 -9.30
CA SER A 53 -1.05 -2.73 -9.69
C SER A 53 -2.07 -1.74 -10.25
N LYS A 54 -3.21 -2.21 -10.79
CA LYS A 54 -4.31 -1.36 -11.30
C LYS A 54 -4.89 -0.41 -10.24
N TYR A 55 -4.85 -0.82 -8.98
CA TYR A 55 -5.44 -0.08 -7.87
C TYR A 55 -4.41 0.66 -7.03
N TRP A 56 -3.14 0.70 -7.44
CA TRP A 56 -2.11 1.48 -6.76
C TRP A 56 -1.85 2.80 -7.48
N ASN A 57 -1.88 3.92 -6.74
CA ASN A 57 -1.44 5.21 -7.26
C ASN A 57 0.05 5.39 -6.96
N ILE A 58 0.89 5.32 -8.00
CA ILE A 58 2.34 5.50 -7.91
C ILE A 58 2.74 6.91 -7.42
N THR A 59 2.01 7.95 -7.84
CA THR A 59 2.33 9.33 -7.49
C THR A 59 2.04 9.61 -6.02
N GLU A 60 0.93 9.05 -5.52
CA GLU A 60 0.44 9.31 -4.16
C GLU A 60 0.82 8.21 -3.17
N GLN A 61 1.49 7.14 -3.64
CA GLN A 61 1.87 5.94 -2.87
C GLN A 61 0.72 5.42 -1.98
N ARG A 62 -0.46 5.33 -2.56
CA ARG A 62 -1.68 4.90 -1.88
C ARG A 62 -2.53 3.98 -2.74
N ILE A 63 -3.35 3.17 -2.08
CA ILE A 63 -4.36 2.37 -2.75
C ILE A 63 -5.50 3.29 -3.22
N ASN A 64 -5.76 3.29 -4.52
CA ASN A 64 -6.94 3.89 -5.12
C ASN A 64 -8.07 2.86 -5.12
N ILE A 65 -8.93 2.93 -4.09
CA ILE A 65 -10.12 2.09 -4.00
C ILE A 65 -11.20 2.71 -4.90
N PRO A 66 -11.61 2.03 -6.00
CA PRO A 66 -12.66 2.55 -6.86
C PRO A 66 -13.96 2.69 -6.07
N LYS A 67 -14.54 3.90 -6.08
CA LYS A 67 -15.87 4.14 -5.49
C LYS A 67 -16.93 3.61 -6.44
N VAL A 68 -17.15 2.30 -6.43
CA VAL A 68 -18.18 1.68 -7.26
C VAL A 68 -19.53 1.85 -6.57
N ARG A 69 -20.35 2.79 -7.06
CA ARG A 69 -21.69 3.09 -6.48
C ARG A 69 -22.73 2.03 -6.82
N LEU A 70 -22.52 1.28 -7.91
CA LEU A 70 -23.35 0.18 -8.36
C LEU A 70 -22.41 -0.98 -8.68
N LEU A 71 -22.42 -2.05 -7.88
CA LEU A 71 -21.59 -3.21 -8.18
C LEU A 71 -21.97 -3.77 -9.56
N ASN A 72 -20.99 -3.81 -10.47
CA ASN A 72 -21.14 -4.57 -11.70
C ASN A 72 -21.23 -6.07 -11.35
N ASN A 73 -21.90 -6.88 -12.17
CA ASN A 73 -22.03 -8.32 -11.93
C ASN A 73 -20.66 -8.99 -11.74
N GLU A 74 -19.65 -8.55 -12.49
CA GLU A 74 -18.27 -9.02 -12.35
C GLU A 74 -17.65 -8.70 -10.97
N THR A 75 -17.97 -7.54 -10.39
CA THR A 75 -17.44 -7.15 -9.06
C THR A 75 -18.18 -7.86 -7.93
N LYS A 76 -19.46 -8.22 -8.12
CA LYS A 76 -20.20 -9.08 -7.19
C LYS A 76 -19.58 -10.46 -7.10
N VAL A 77 -19.34 -11.10 -8.25
CA VAL A 77 -18.73 -12.42 -8.33
C VAL A 77 -17.35 -12.43 -7.64
N LEU A 78 -16.52 -11.41 -7.89
CA LEU A 78 -15.23 -11.26 -7.21
C LEU A 78 -15.34 -11.14 -5.68
N ILE A 79 -16.33 -10.41 -5.17
CA ILE A 79 -16.55 -10.26 -3.72
C ILE A 79 -17.06 -11.57 -3.12
N ASP A 80 -17.98 -12.25 -3.81
CA ASP A 80 -18.54 -13.52 -3.37
C ASP A 80 -17.46 -14.62 -3.34
N ASP A 81 -16.59 -14.67 -4.35
CA ASP A 81 -15.46 -15.59 -4.41
C ASP A 81 -14.42 -15.32 -3.31
N VAL A 82 -14.14 -14.05 -3.00
CA VAL A 82 -13.24 -13.68 -1.90
C VAL A 82 -13.84 -14.06 -0.55
N ASN A 83 -15.14 -13.85 -0.35
CA ASN A 83 -15.82 -14.23 0.89
C ASN A 83 -15.84 -15.76 1.07
N ALA A 84 -16.14 -16.51 0.01
CA ALA A 84 -16.16 -17.99 0.06
C ALA A 84 -14.78 -18.60 0.39
N ASN A 85 -13.68 -17.94 0.00
CA ASN A 85 -12.32 -18.39 0.31
C ASN A 85 -11.85 -17.98 1.71
N ASN A 86 -12.43 -16.94 2.33
CA ASN A 86 -12.13 -16.54 3.70
C ASN A 86 -12.85 -17.40 4.76
N GLU A 87 -13.93 -18.11 4.38
CA GLU A 87 -14.69 -18.99 5.27
C GLU A 87 -14.19 -20.45 5.30
N ARG A 88 -13.11 -20.77 4.58
CA ARG A 88 -12.44 -22.08 4.59
C ARG A 88 -11.19 -22.07 5.45
#